data_AF-A0AAU0YUC9-F1
#
_entry.id   AF-A0AAU0YUC9-F1
#
_cell.length_a   1.000
_cell.length_b   1.000
_cell.length_c   1.000
_cell.angle_alpha   90.00
_cell.angle_beta   90.00
_cell.angle_gamma   90.00
#
_symmetry.space_group_name_H-M   'P 1'
#
loop_
_entity.id
_entity.type
_entity.pdbx_description
1 polymer ?
#
loop_
_entity_poly.entity_id
_entity_poly.type
_entity_poly.pdbx_seq_one_letter_code
_entity_poly.pdbx_strand_id
1 'polypeptide(L)'
;MTRAARRSGAMPSRHHCAYGLTPYTWPTALVVGGLVGVAGLMTPGLDLYVSARHRDNALRLVVWDQHPRHADPDTVILCAERRRSALWLLDSVVDDWGGERGVCDALPPHAGIRSWARLPR
;
A
#
# COMPACT_ATOMS: atom_id res chain seq x y z
N MET A 1 -42.44 1.87 17.67
CA MET A 1 -41.70 0.60 17.60
C MET A 1 -40.42 0.84 16.80
N THR A 2 -39.30 0.98 17.50
CA THR A 2 -38.01 1.42 16.93
C THR A 2 -37.15 0.21 16.58
N ARG A 3 -36.75 0.08 15.32
CA ARG A 3 -35.93 -1.01 14.79
C ARG A 3 -34.46 -0.77 15.19
N ALA A 4 -33.92 -1.62 16.06
CA ALA A 4 -32.51 -1.61 16.42
C ALA A 4 -31.65 -2.10 15.24
N ALA A 5 -30.78 -1.23 14.73
CA ALA A 5 -29.75 -1.61 13.77
C ALA A 5 -28.64 -2.37 14.51
N ARG A 6 -28.46 -3.66 14.16
CA ARG A 6 -27.27 -4.42 14.56
C ARG A 6 -26.06 -3.80 13.86
N ARG A 7 -25.24 -3.07 14.62
CA ARG A 7 -23.87 -2.75 14.21
C ARG A 7 -23.04 -4.01 14.31
N SER A 8 -22.80 -4.66 13.18
CA SER A 8 -21.72 -5.64 13.04
C SER A 8 -20.40 -4.89 13.07
N GLY A 9 -19.95 -4.51 14.27
CA GLY A 9 -18.63 -3.96 14.49
C GLY A 9 -17.63 -5.11 14.54
N ALA A 10 -16.77 -5.22 13.52
CA ALA A 10 -15.51 -5.93 13.67
C ALA A 10 -14.84 -5.41 14.94
N MET A 11 -14.49 -6.29 15.88
CA MET A 11 -13.79 -5.88 17.10
C MET A 11 -12.49 -5.19 16.67
N PRO A 12 -12.25 -3.92 17.06
CA PRO A 12 -10.96 -3.30 16.81
C PRO A 12 -9.90 -4.12 17.54
N SER A 13 -8.93 -4.61 16.77
CA SER A 13 -7.82 -5.41 17.27
C SER A 13 -7.09 -4.63 18.37
N ARG A 14 -7.04 -5.22 19.59
CA ARG A 14 -6.54 -4.56 20.82
C ARG A 14 -5.10 -4.04 20.72
N HIS A 15 -4.33 -4.51 19.74
CA HIS A 15 -2.95 -4.08 19.49
C HIS A 15 -2.86 -2.62 19.04
N HIS A 16 -3.84 -2.08 18.31
CA HIS A 16 -3.76 -0.72 17.78
C HIS A 16 -3.87 0.33 18.89
N CYS A 17 -4.72 0.08 19.88
CA CYS A 17 -4.93 0.99 21.01
C CYS A 17 -3.69 1.09 21.93
N ALA A 18 -2.99 -0.03 22.15
CA ALA A 18 -1.82 -0.06 23.04
C ALA A 18 -0.64 0.77 22.49
N TYR A 19 -0.54 0.93 21.17
CA TYR A 19 0.57 1.63 20.49
C TYR A 19 0.15 2.94 19.82
N GLY A 20 -1.07 3.43 20.07
CA GLY A 20 -1.57 4.67 19.47
C GLY A 20 -1.73 4.60 17.94
N LEU A 21 -1.86 3.41 17.37
CA LEU A 21 -1.94 3.17 15.93
C LEU A 21 -3.37 3.23 15.37
N THR A 22 -4.37 3.41 16.24
CA THR A 22 -5.78 3.49 15.84
C THR A 22 -6.05 4.47 14.69
N PRO A 23 -5.48 5.70 14.67
CA PRO A 23 -5.69 6.64 13.57
C PRO A 23 -5.25 6.08 12.21
N TYR A 24 -4.19 5.26 12.19
CA TYR A 24 -3.65 4.67 10.96
C TYR A 24 -4.48 3.51 10.42
N THR A 25 -5.49 3.01 11.12
CA THR A 25 -6.20 1.77 10.72
C THR A 25 -6.82 1.89 9.33
N TRP A 26 -7.57 2.96 9.06
CA TRP A 26 -8.22 3.16 7.77
C TRP A 26 -7.26 3.50 6.62
N PRO A 27 -6.28 4.43 6.75
CA PRO A 27 -5.39 4.71 5.64
C PRO A 27 -4.48 3.52 5.36
N THR A 28 -4.09 2.75 6.39
CA THR A 28 -3.30 1.52 6.19
C THR A 28 -4.07 0.53 5.34
N ALA A 29 -5.35 0.28 5.64
CA ALA A 29 -6.16 -0.66 4.88
C ALA A 29 -6.29 -0.24 3.41
N LEU A 30 -6.53 1.04 3.13
CA LEU A 30 -6.62 1.56 1.77
C LEU A 30 -5.28 1.50 1.03
N VAL A 31 -4.22 1.98 1.67
CA VAL A 31 -2.88 2.04 1.05
C VAL A 31 -2.35 0.63 0.79
N VAL A 32 -2.41 -0.28 1.78
CA VAL A 32 -2.00 -1.68 1.58
C VAL A 32 -2.88 -2.37 0.54
N GLY A 33 -4.20 -2.18 0.59
CA GLY A 33 -5.13 -2.74 -0.39
C GLY A 33 -4.82 -2.28 -1.81
N GLY A 34 -4.55 -0.99 -2.01
CA GLY A 34 -4.15 -0.43 -3.29
C GLY A 34 -2.82 -0.98 -3.79
N LEU A 35 -1.79 -1.01 -2.94
CA LEU A 35 -0.47 -1.55 -3.31
C LEU A 35 -0.54 -3.04 -3.67
N VAL A 36 -1.23 -3.85 -2.86
CA VAL A 36 -1.41 -5.30 -3.10
C VAL A 36 -2.26 -5.54 -4.34
N GLY A 37 -3.34 -4.78 -4.52
CA GLY A 37 -4.21 -4.90 -5.69
C GLY A 37 -3.47 -4.61 -7.00
N VAL A 38 -2.68 -3.54 -7.03
CA VAL A 38 -1.85 -3.20 -8.20
C VAL A 38 -0.76 -4.24 -8.44
N ALA A 39 -0.07 -4.72 -7.39
CA ALA A 39 0.88 -5.80 -7.53
C ALA A 39 0.24 -7.07 -8.12
N GLY A 40 -0.94 -7.48 -7.65
CA GLY A 40 -1.65 -8.64 -8.16
C GLY A 40 -2.15 -8.49 -9.61
N LEU A 41 -2.53 -7.27 -10.01
CA LEU A 41 -2.90 -6.94 -11.39
C LEU A 41 -1.71 -6.96 -12.34
N MET A 42 -0.57 -6.43 -11.91
CA MET A 42 0.64 -6.30 -12.72
C MET A 42 1.41 -7.62 -12.81
N THR A 43 1.36 -8.42 -11.76
CA THR A 43 2.17 -9.63 -11.60
C THR A 43 1.32 -10.81 -11.10
N PRO A 44 0.34 -11.25 -11.91
CA PRO A 44 -0.59 -12.30 -11.51
C PRO A 44 0.11 -13.64 -11.27
N GLY A 45 -0.27 -14.33 -10.21
CA GLY A 45 0.22 -15.68 -9.90
C GLY A 45 1.63 -15.76 -9.31
N LEU A 46 2.26 -14.62 -9.04
CA LEU A 46 3.57 -14.55 -8.38
C LEU A 46 3.44 -14.04 -6.94
N ASP A 47 4.44 -14.35 -6.13
CA ASP A 47 4.47 -13.96 -4.73
C ASP A 47 4.71 -12.45 -4.58
N LEU A 48 4.17 -11.91 -3.48
CA LEU A 48 4.45 -10.56 -3.02
C LEU A 48 4.75 -10.55 -1.53
N TYR A 49 5.53 -9.57 -1.09
CA TYR A 49 5.87 -9.37 0.32
C TYR A 49 5.39 -8.00 0.79
N VAL A 50 4.68 -7.98 1.91
CA VAL A 50 4.15 -6.75 2.53
C VAL A 50 4.85 -6.51 3.87
N SER A 51 5.33 -5.30 4.08
CA SER A 51 5.88 -4.85 5.36
C SER A 51 5.18 -3.58 5.81
N ALA A 52 4.64 -3.59 7.03
CA ALA A 52 4.17 -2.41 7.74
C ALA A 52 5.04 -2.18 8.99
N ARG A 53 5.60 -0.97 9.12
CA ARG A 53 6.48 -0.61 10.24
C ARG A 53 6.18 0.80 10.70
N HIS A 54 5.92 0.96 11.99
CA HIS A 54 5.83 2.29 12.61
C HIS A 54 7.20 2.70 13.15
N ARG A 55 7.77 3.79 12.64
CA ARG A 55 9.09 4.29 13.03
C ARG A 55 9.18 5.80 12.77
N ASP A 56 9.87 6.52 13.65
CA ASP A 56 10.13 7.97 13.51
C ASP A 56 8.81 8.76 13.33
N ASN A 57 7.78 8.41 14.13
CA ASN A 57 6.43 8.98 14.09
C ASN A 57 5.74 8.94 12.71
N ALA A 58 6.04 7.91 11.92
CA ALA A 58 5.38 7.66 10.65
C ALA A 58 5.13 6.16 10.46
N LEU A 59 4.01 5.82 9.83
CA LEU A 59 3.80 4.47 9.33
C LEU A 59 4.45 4.33 7.96
N ARG A 60 5.33 3.35 7.82
CA ARG A 60 6.00 2.97 6.57
C ARG A 60 5.39 1.68 6.06
N LEU A 61 4.88 1.74 4.85
CA LEU A 61 4.28 0.63 4.12
C LEU A 61 5.15 0.34 2.91
N VAL A 62 5.48 -0.94 2.71
CA VAL A 62 6.23 -1.39 1.54
C VAL A 62 5.61 -2.67 1.03
N VAL A 63 5.40 -2.72 -0.28
CA VAL A 63 5.06 -3.93 -1.03
C VAL A 63 6.17 -4.18 -2.03
N TRP A 64 6.73 -5.39 -1.98
CA TRP A 64 7.61 -5.91 -3.01
C TRP A 64 6.83 -6.93 -3.83
N ASP A 65 6.81 -6.75 -5.15
CA ASP A 65 6.28 -7.72 -6.10
C ASP A 65 7.41 -8.27 -6.98
N GLN A 66 7.13 -9.35 -7.71
CA GLN A 66 8.09 -9.99 -8.61
C GLN A 66 7.92 -9.52 -10.07
N HIS A 67 7.39 -8.30 -10.31
CA HIS A 67 7.16 -7.82 -11.67
C HIS A 67 8.45 -7.74 -12.48
N PRO A 68 8.62 -8.51 -13.57
CA PRO A 68 9.88 -8.56 -14.29
C PRO A 68 10.22 -7.21 -14.92
N ARG A 69 11.52 -6.87 -14.95
CA ARG A 69 11.99 -5.67 -15.65
C ARG A 69 11.79 -5.84 -17.15
N HIS A 70 11.19 -4.84 -17.78
CA HIS A 70 11.07 -4.80 -19.24
C HIS A 70 12.40 -4.39 -19.87
N ALA A 71 12.76 -5.04 -20.98
CA ALA A 71 13.96 -4.71 -21.75
C ALA A 71 13.71 -3.52 -22.70
N ASP A 72 12.49 -3.42 -23.22
CA ASP A 72 12.07 -2.37 -24.15
C ASP A 72 11.76 -1.04 -23.40
N PRO A 73 12.41 0.08 -23.77
CA PRO A 73 12.24 1.37 -23.09
C PRO A 73 10.79 1.90 -23.10
N ASP A 74 10.07 1.74 -24.21
CA ASP A 74 8.69 2.22 -24.33
C ASP A 74 7.76 1.43 -23.41
N THR A 75 7.98 0.11 -23.32
CA THR A 75 7.28 -0.76 -22.38
C THR A 75 7.58 -0.41 -20.93
N VAL A 76 8.81 0.00 -20.59
CA VAL A 76 9.15 0.51 -19.24
C VAL A 76 8.31 1.73 -18.90
N ILE A 77 8.23 2.71 -19.81
CA ILE A 77 7.44 3.94 -19.61
C ILE A 77 5.96 3.61 -19.46
N LEU A 78 5.41 2.79 -20.37
CA LEU A 78 4.01 2.40 -20.33
C LEU A 78 3.65 1.62 -19.05
N CYS A 79 4.53 0.73 -18.60
CA CYS A 79 4.36 0.00 -17.35
C CYS A 79 4.37 0.93 -16.13
N ALA A 80 5.28 1.91 -16.11
CA ALA A 80 5.34 2.91 -15.05
C ALA A 80 4.07 3.76 -15.00
N GLU A 81 3.57 4.22 -16.16
CA GLU A 81 2.33 4.99 -16.25
C GLU A 81 1.11 4.17 -15.85
N ARG A 82 0.99 2.91 -16.31
CA ARG A 82 -0.10 2.01 -15.87
C ARG A 82 -0.12 1.84 -14.36
N ARG A 83 1.04 1.62 -13.74
CA ARG A 83 1.16 1.49 -12.29
C ARG A 83 0.80 2.80 -11.59
N ARG A 84 1.28 3.94 -12.08
CA ARG A 84 0.95 5.26 -11.53
C ARG A 84 -0.55 5.54 -11.62
N SER A 85 -1.15 5.33 -12.79
CA SER A 85 -2.58 5.50 -12.99
C SER A 85 -3.38 4.58 -12.08
N ALA A 86 -3.00 3.31 -11.90
CA ALA A 86 -3.72 2.39 -11.02
C ALA A 86 -3.63 2.77 -9.52
N LEU A 87 -2.63 3.57 -9.14
CA LEU A 87 -2.41 4.02 -7.76
C LEU A 87 -2.99 5.43 -7.47
N TRP A 88 -3.73 6.04 -8.41
CA TRP A 88 -4.21 7.42 -8.27
C TRP A 88 -4.97 7.70 -6.96
N LEU A 89 -5.82 6.76 -6.51
CA LEU A 89 -6.60 6.91 -5.29
C LEU A 89 -5.70 6.85 -4.05
N LEU A 90 -4.68 5.98 -4.09
CA LEU A 90 -3.68 5.90 -3.03
C LEU A 90 -2.90 7.21 -2.94
N ASP A 91 -2.53 7.82 -4.07
CA ASP A 91 -1.88 9.12 -4.09
C ASP A 91 -2.70 10.15 -3.33
N SER A 92 -4.01 10.25 -3.64
CA SER A 92 -4.89 11.19 -2.95
C SER A 92 -4.97 10.95 -1.43
N VAL A 93 -5.02 9.68 -1.00
CA VAL A 93 -5.06 9.34 0.44
C VAL A 93 -3.73 9.67 1.12
N VAL A 94 -2.60 9.36 0.47
CA VAL A 94 -1.27 9.66 1.01
C VAL A 94 -1.06 11.17 1.10
N ASP A 95 -1.46 11.92 0.08
CA ASP A 95 -1.35 13.38 0.03
C ASP A 95 -2.23 14.06 1.08
N ASP A 96 -3.47 13.59 1.28
CA ASP A 96 -4.38 14.07 2.34
C ASP A 96 -3.79 13.85 3.75
N TRP A 97 -3.02 12.78 3.92
CA TRP A 97 -2.26 12.49 5.13
C TRP A 97 -0.93 13.25 5.23
N GLY A 98 -0.61 14.13 4.27
CA GLY A 98 0.67 14.85 4.20
C GLY A 98 1.87 13.92 3.99
N GLY A 99 1.64 12.74 3.44
CA GLY A 99 2.62 11.68 3.29
C GLY A 99 3.39 11.71 1.98
N GLU A 100 4.16 10.65 1.78
CA GLU A 100 4.96 10.43 0.58
C GLU A 100 4.75 9.02 0.09
N ARG A 101 4.87 8.82 -1.22
CA ARG A 101 4.80 7.50 -1.82
C ARG A 101 5.71 7.42 -3.04
N GLY A 102 6.00 6.20 -3.44
CA GLY A 102 6.85 6.00 -4.60
C GLY A 102 6.90 4.56 -5.07
N VAL A 103 7.55 4.40 -6.22
CA VAL A 103 7.81 3.12 -6.87
C VAL A 103 9.26 3.13 -7.33
N CYS A 104 10.00 2.07 -7.03
CA CYS A 104 11.35 1.87 -7.53
C CYS A 104 11.63 0.39 -7.76
N ASP A 105 12.73 0.08 -8.44
CA ASP A 105 13.20 -1.30 -8.56
C ASP A 105 13.48 -1.88 -7.16
N ALA A 106 13.16 -3.16 -6.99
CA ALA A 106 13.63 -3.91 -5.83
C ALA A 106 15.17 -3.96 -5.84
N LEU A 107 15.77 -3.82 -4.65
CA LEU A 107 17.23 -3.91 -4.51
C LEU A 107 17.67 -5.38 -4.46
N PRO A 108 18.85 -5.72 -5.01
CA PRO A 108 19.43 -7.06 -4.87
C PRO A 108 19.45 -7.52 -3.40
N PRO A 109 19.16 -8.81 -3.12
CA PRO A 109 19.00 -9.93 -4.05
C PRO A 109 17.59 -10.06 -4.65
N HIS A 110 16.67 -9.14 -4.34
CA HIS A 110 15.30 -9.22 -4.83
C HIS A 110 15.20 -8.63 -6.25
N ALA A 111 14.54 -9.37 -7.15
CA ALA A 111 14.07 -8.85 -8.42
C ALA A 111 12.64 -8.34 -8.26
N GLY A 112 12.23 -7.41 -9.12
CA GLY A 112 10.85 -6.92 -9.18
C GLY A 112 10.71 -5.45 -8.79
N ILE A 113 9.52 -5.06 -8.34
CA ILE A 113 9.19 -3.66 -8.04
C ILE A 113 8.89 -3.50 -6.55
N ARG A 114 9.48 -2.45 -5.96
CA ARG A 114 9.15 -1.95 -4.63
C ARG A 114 8.22 -0.76 -4.75
N SER A 115 6.98 -0.93 -4.29
CA SER A 115 6.04 0.17 -4.09
C SER A 115 5.95 0.51 -2.62
N TRP A 116 5.95 1.78 -2.24
CA TRP A 116 6.02 2.20 -0.85
C TRP A 116 5.21 3.46 -0.57
N ALA A 117 4.81 3.60 0.69
CA ALA A 117 4.15 4.79 1.22
C ALA A 117 4.63 5.09 2.64
N ARG A 118 4.66 6.38 2.98
CA ARG A 118 4.96 6.93 4.29
C ARG A 118 3.77 7.81 4.69
N LEU A 119 3.13 7.46 5.80
CA LEU A 119 2.02 8.22 6.36
C LEU A 119 2.49 8.90 7.66
N PRO A 120 2.74 10.22 7.64
CA PRO A 120 2.96 11.00 8.86
C PRO A 120 1.64 11.13 9.63
N ARG A 121 1.75 11.42 10.92
CA ARG A 121 0.57 11.55 11.79
C ARG A 121 -0.14 12.89 11.61
#